data_AF-A0A2G3PLN2-F1
#
_entry.id   AF-A0A2G3PLN2-F1
#
_cell.length_a   1.000
_cell.length_b   1.000
_cell.length_c   1.000
_cell.angle_alpha   90.00
_cell.angle_beta   90.00
_cell.angle_gamma   90.00
#
_symmetry.space_group_name_H-M   'P 1'
#
loop_
_entity.id
_entity.type
_entity.pdbx_description
1 polymer ?
#
loop_
_entity_poly.entity_id
_entity_poly.type
_entity_poly.pdbx_seq_one_letter_code
_entity_poly.pdbx_strand_id
1 'polypeptide(L)'
;MRQIKHPMSRAIYEFDEDFNVRVTTKDGKTGTFDPEGRYLHGEVKAVDPELARWVGLGPREPVPITQNRRFMGAAKLLEKMQADKVAQDALAVSLEQGGKL
;
A
#
# COMPACT_ATOMS: atom_id res chain seq x y z
N MET A 1 12.24 -15.20 -1.04
CA MET A 1 11.28 -14.54 -0.12
C MET A 1 11.93 -13.31 0.50
N ARG A 2 11.25 -12.17 0.52
CA ARG A 2 11.78 -10.93 1.13
C ARG A 2 11.45 -10.96 2.62
N GLN A 3 12.45 -10.74 3.45
CA GLN A 3 12.33 -10.73 4.90
C GLN A 3 12.89 -9.41 5.43
N ILE A 4 12.13 -8.71 6.28
CA ILE A 4 12.57 -7.48 6.95
C ILE A 4 12.50 -7.69 8.47
N LYS A 5 13.57 -7.32 9.17
CA LYS A 5 13.60 -7.31 10.63
C LYS A 5 13.21 -5.93 11.15
N HIS A 6 12.16 -5.87 11.95
CA HIS A 6 11.71 -4.63 12.58
C HIS A 6 12.81 -4.10 13.54
N PRO A 7 13.22 -2.82 13.44
CA PRO A 7 14.34 -2.28 14.20
C PRO A 7 14.10 -2.25 15.72
N MET A 8 12.90 -1.87 16.15
CA MET A 8 12.50 -1.81 17.57
C MET A 8 12.07 -3.19 18.14
N SER A 9 11.00 -3.79 17.60
CA SER A 9 10.44 -5.04 18.16
C SER A 9 11.27 -6.29 17.86
N ARG A 10 12.22 -6.21 16.91
CA ARG A 10 13.03 -7.32 16.41
C ARG A 10 12.22 -8.46 15.77
N ALA A 11 10.92 -8.26 15.59
CA ALA A 11 10.07 -9.17 14.85
C ALA A 11 10.49 -9.24 13.38
N ILE A 12 10.28 -10.40 12.77
CA ILE A 12 10.62 -10.73 11.41
C ILE A 12 9.32 -10.67 10.60
N TYR A 13 9.34 -9.93 9.50
CA TYR A 13 8.22 -9.78 8.58
C TYR A 13 8.59 -10.42 7.25
N GLU A 14 7.76 -11.33 6.79
CA GLU A 14 7.96 -12.11 5.57
C GLU A 14 6.73 -11.98 4.68
N PHE A 15 6.96 -11.74 3.39
CA PHE A 15 5.90 -11.83 2.39
C PHE A 15 5.81 -13.28 1.90
N ASP A 16 4.63 -13.90 2.06
CA ASP A 16 4.37 -15.29 1.68
C ASP A 16 3.81 -15.43 0.27
N GLU A 17 3.54 -16.68 -0.13
CA GLU A 17 3.04 -17.03 -1.47
C GLU A 17 1.56 -16.68 -1.67
N ASP A 18 0.81 -16.52 -0.58
CA ASP A 18 -0.62 -16.19 -0.57
C ASP A 18 -0.88 -14.68 -0.50
N PHE A 19 0.15 -13.87 -0.77
CA PHE A 19 0.12 -12.40 -0.71
C PHE A 19 -0.17 -11.84 0.69
N ASN A 20 0.18 -12.59 1.74
CA ASN A 20 0.05 -12.15 3.12
C ASN A 20 1.43 -11.85 3.74
N VAL A 21 1.37 -11.23 4.91
CA VAL A 21 2.54 -10.91 5.72
C VAL A 21 2.57 -11.82 6.93
N ARG A 22 3.53 -12.75 6.95
CA ARG A 22 3.84 -13.56 8.12
C ARG A 22 4.78 -12.80 9.04
N VAL A 23 4.41 -12.70 10.30
CA VAL A 23 5.18 -12.01 11.33
C VAL A 23 5.61 -12.99 12.40
N THR A 24 6.91 -13.07 12.65
CA THR A 24 7.49 -13.90 13.72
C THR A 24 8.12 -12.99 14.77
N THR A 25 7.66 -13.01 16.02
CA THR A 25 8.23 -12.20 17.10
C THR A 25 9.61 -12.71 17.49
N LYS A 26 10.36 -11.89 18.24
CA LYS A 26 11.64 -12.30 18.83
C LYS A 26 11.53 -13.54 19.72
N ASP A 27 10.35 -13.79 20.30
CA ASP A 27 10.06 -14.90 21.20
C ASP A 27 9.55 -16.14 20.44
N GLY A 28 9.55 -16.10 19.10
CA GLY A 28 9.19 -17.23 18.22
C GLY A 28 7.70 -17.36 17.92
N LYS A 29 6.83 -16.49 18.47
CA LYS A 29 5.40 -16.51 18.17
C LYS A 29 5.11 -16.00 16.78
N THR A 30 4.09 -16.54 16.12
CA THR A 30 3.76 -16.17 14.74
C THR A 30 2.34 -15.65 14.59
N GLY A 31 2.13 -14.78 13.60
CA GLY A 31 0.83 -14.34 13.15
C GLY A 31 0.86 -13.98 11.67
N THR A 32 -0.26 -14.14 10.99
CA THR A 32 -0.43 -13.82 9.57
C THR A 32 -1.41 -12.67 9.43
N PHE A 33 -1.05 -11.70 8.60
CA PHE A 33 -1.79 -10.46 8.39
C PHE A 33 -1.92 -10.17 6.90
N ASP A 34 -2.99 -9.47 6.50
CA ASP A 34 -3.06 -8.89 5.15
C ASP A 34 -2.04 -7.74 5.00
N PRO A 35 -1.75 -7.27 3.77
CA PRO A 35 -0.87 -6.11 3.55
C PRO A 35 -1.33 -4.80 4.20
N GLU A 36 -2.59 -4.67 4.62
CA GLU A 36 -3.08 -3.50 5.36
C GLU A 36 -2.94 -3.68 6.89
N GLY A 37 -2.31 -4.78 7.33
CA GLY A 37 -2.08 -5.10 8.74
C GLY A 37 -3.28 -5.70 9.46
N ARG A 38 -4.32 -6.14 8.74
CA ARG A 38 -5.47 -6.83 9.34
C ARG A 38 -5.09 -8.25 9.71
N TYR A 39 -5.43 -8.64 10.93
CA TYR A 39 -5.19 -9.97 11.44
C TYR A 39 -5.98 -11.04 10.67
N LEU A 40 -5.30 -12.12 10.27
CA LEU A 40 -5.93 -13.29 9.67
C LEU A 40 -5.95 -14.47 10.64
N HIS A 41 -4.78 -14.97 11.05
CA HIS A 41 -4.65 -16.09 11.99
C HIS A 41 -3.31 -16.12 12.74
N GLY A 42 -3.16 -16.99 13.75
CA GLY A 42 -1.95 -17.16 14.56
C GLY A 42 -2.02 -16.58 15.97
N GLU A 43 -0.92 -16.70 16.71
CA GLU A 43 -0.78 -16.29 18.11
C GLU A 43 -0.61 -14.78 18.28
N VAL A 44 0.08 -14.13 17.33
CA VAL A 44 0.31 -12.70 17.33
C VAL A 44 -0.93 -12.01 16.77
N LYS A 45 -1.58 -11.17 17.58
CA LYS A 45 -2.84 -10.47 17.22
C LYS A 45 -2.64 -9.02 16.78
N ALA A 46 -1.43 -8.49 16.92
CA ALA A 46 -1.10 -7.10 16.60
C ALA A 46 0.20 -7.03 15.79
N VAL A 47 0.25 -6.10 14.87
CA VAL A 47 1.35 -5.88 13.94
C VAL A 47 1.58 -4.39 13.76
N ASP A 48 2.77 -3.99 13.34
CA ASP A 48 2.98 -2.65 12.79
C ASP A 48 2.33 -2.59 11.39
N PRO A 49 1.24 -1.82 11.20
CA PRO A 49 0.51 -1.78 9.93
C PRO A 49 1.34 -1.16 8.81
N GLU A 50 2.23 -0.20 9.10
CA GLU A 50 3.08 0.42 8.07
C GLU A 50 4.17 -0.53 7.61
N LEU A 51 4.73 -1.34 8.53
CA LEU A 51 5.70 -2.35 8.16
C LEU A 51 5.05 -3.52 7.40
N ALA A 52 3.85 -3.95 7.80
CA ALA A 52 3.06 -4.92 7.06
C ALA A 52 2.78 -4.41 5.64
N ARG A 53 2.36 -3.15 5.51
CA ARG A 53 2.14 -2.51 4.23
C ARG A 53 3.40 -2.43 3.37
N TRP A 54 4.54 -2.07 3.95
CA TRP A 54 5.79 -2.01 3.21
C TRP A 54 6.24 -3.38 2.69
N VAL A 55 6.12 -4.43 3.51
CA VAL A 55 6.47 -5.80 3.11
C VAL A 55 5.47 -6.36 2.10
N GLY A 56 4.18 -6.12 2.33
CA GLY A 56 3.07 -6.64 1.53
C GLY A 56 2.88 -5.97 0.18
N LEU A 57 3.31 -4.71 -0.01
CA LEU A 57 3.20 -4.03 -1.31
C LEU A 57 4.16 -4.56 -2.39
N GLY A 58 5.11 -5.43 -2.02
CA GLY A 58 6.06 -6.01 -2.97
C GLY A 58 6.94 -4.95 -3.68
N PRO A 59 7.69 -5.32 -4.72
CA PRO A 59 8.35 -4.36 -5.59
C PRO A 59 7.28 -3.57 -6.36
N ARG A 60 7.15 -2.27 -6.09
CA ARG A 60 6.49 -1.37 -7.04
C ARG A 60 7.25 -1.42 -8.35
N GLU A 61 6.54 -1.51 -9.47
CA GLU A 61 7.14 -1.19 -10.76
C GLU A 61 7.77 0.20 -10.64
N PRO A 62 9.03 0.39 -11.09
CA PRO A 62 9.65 1.70 -11.11
C PRO A 62 8.78 2.64 -11.93
N VAL A 63 8.04 3.51 -11.25
CA VAL A 63 7.28 4.52 -11.95
C VAL A 63 8.25 5.50 -12.59
N PRO A 64 8.05 5.91 -13.84
CA PRO A 64 8.87 6.94 -14.46
C PRO A 64 8.89 8.18 -13.57
N ILE A 65 10.06 8.78 -13.37
CA ILE A 65 10.21 10.02 -12.58
C ILE A 65 9.26 11.12 -13.07
N THR A 66 8.86 11.07 -14.35
CA THR A 66 7.86 11.95 -14.96
C THR A 66 6.44 11.84 -14.35
N GLN A 67 6.14 10.88 -13.49
CA GLN A 67 4.89 10.89 -12.70
C GLN A 67 4.93 11.91 -11.55
N ASN A 68 6.12 12.30 -11.09
CA ASN A 68 6.26 13.30 -10.04
C ASN A 68 6.20 14.71 -10.67
N ARG A 69 5.26 15.54 -10.18
CA ARG A 69 5.01 16.90 -10.69
C ARG A 69 6.25 17.78 -10.72
N ARG A 70 7.20 17.57 -9.81
CA ARG A 70 8.46 18.32 -9.75
C ARG A 70 9.38 18.09 -10.95
N PHE A 71 9.25 16.96 -11.63
CA PHE A 71 10.11 16.56 -12.74
C PHE A 71 9.35 16.51 -14.07
N MET A 72 8.09 16.97 -14.10
CA MET A 72 7.34 17.15 -15.34
C MET A 72 7.69 18.48 -15.99
N GLY A 73 7.84 18.47 -17.32
CA GLY A 73 7.86 19.69 -18.11
C GLY A 73 6.50 20.38 -18.12
N ALA A 74 6.48 21.69 -18.38
CA ALA A 74 5.27 22.52 -18.29
C ALA A 74 4.11 22.02 -19.16
N ALA A 75 4.38 21.57 -20.40
CA ALA A 75 3.36 21.03 -21.29
C ALA A 75 2.70 19.75 -20.72
N LYS A 76 3.52 18.81 -20.25
CA LYS A 76 3.04 17.55 -19.66
C LYS A 76 2.29 17.76 -18.34
N LEU A 77 2.67 18.82 -17.60
CA LEU A 77 1.96 19.23 -16.39
C LEU A 77 0.55 19.76 -16.71
N LEU A 78 0.43 20.61 -17.75
CA LEU A 78 -0.86 21.14 -18.20
C LEU A 78 -1.80 20.04 -18.69
N GLU A 79 -1.31 19.11 -19.51
CA GLU A 79 -2.08 17.95 -19.97
C GLU A 79 -2.60 17.12 -18.80
N LYS A 80 -1.73 16.82 -17.81
CA LYS A 80 -2.13 16.08 -16.62
C LYS A 80 -3.18 16.85 -15.80
N MET A 81 -3.03 18.17 -15.63
CA MET A 81 -4.00 18.98 -14.91
C MET A 81 -5.38 18.98 -15.58
N GLN A 82 -5.42 19.03 -16.91
CA GLN A 82 -6.66 18.92 -17.68
C GLN A 82 -7.31 17.55 -17.50
N ALA A 83 -6.51 16.47 -17.58
CA ALA A 83 -6.99 15.11 -17.37
C ALA A 83 -7.52 14.89 -15.94
N ASP A 84 -6.79 15.36 -14.92
CA ASP A 84 -7.20 15.27 -13.51
C ASP A 84 -8.51 16.05 -13.27
N LYS A 85 -8.68 17.21 -13.92
CA LYS A 85 -9.93 17.99 -13.87
C LYS A 85 -11.10 17.23 -14.49
N VAL A 86 -10.93 16.65 -15.67
CA VAL A 86 -11.97 15.84 -16.32
C VAL A 86 -12.36 14.65 -15.47
N ALA A 87 -11.39 13.98 -14.83
CA ALA A 87 -11.67 12.88 -13.92
C ALA A 87 -12.46 13.33 -12.68
N GLN A 88 -12.14 14.50 -12.12
CA GLN A 88 -12.89 15.10 -11.00
C GLN A 88 -14.32 15.46 -11.41
N ASP A 89 -14.50 16.06 -12.59
CA ASP A 89 -15.82 16.41 -13.10
C ASP A 89 -16.66 15.13 -13.33
N ALA A 90 -16.07 14.06 -13.87
CA ALA A 90 -16.75 12.78 -14.05
C ALA A 90 -17.13 12.11 -12.71
N LEU A 91 -16.27 12.20 -11.70
CA LEU A 91 -16.57 11.73 -10.35
C LEU A 91 -17.68 12.54 -9.69
N ALA A 92 -17.68 13.86 -9.87
CA ALA A 92 -18.73 14.75 -9.37
C ALA A 92 -20.10 14.40 -9.99
N VAL A 93 -20.15 14.22 -11.31
CA VAL A 93 -21.36 13.78 -12.02
C VAL A 93 -21.84 12.41 -11.52
N SER A 94 -20.93 11.46 -11.30
CA SER A 94 -21.27 10.12 -10.79
C SER A 94 -21.81 10.17 -9.36
N LEU A 95 -21.25 11.03 -8.50
CA LEU A 95 -21.73 11.26 -7.13
C LEU A 95 -23.12 11.91 -7.13
N GLU A 96 -23.37 12.87 -8.01
CA GLU A 96 -24.69 13.50 -8.17
C GLU A 96 -25.75 12.52 -8.69
N GLN A 97 -25.38 11.61 -9.59
CA GLN A 97 -26.27 10.57 -10.12
C GLN A 97 -26.50 9.42 -9.13
N GLY A 98 -25.51 9.08 -8.29
CA GLY A 98 -25.60 8.08 -7.24
C GLY A 98 -26.34 8.52 -5.97
N GLY A 99 -26.76 9.79 -5.90
CA GLY A 99 -27.51 10.38 -4.79
C GLY A 99 -29.02 10.14 -4.80
N LYS A 100 -29.52 9.15 -5.54
CA LYS A 100 -30.93 8.71 -5.47
C LYS A 100 -31.00 7.27 -4.95
N LEU A 101 -31.08 7.16 -3.62
CA LEU A 101 -31.77 6.06 -2.94
C LEU A 101 -33.26 6.39 -2.87
#